data_AF-A0A532E7U6-F1
#
_entry.id   AF-A0A532E7U6-F1
#
_cell.length_a   1.000
_cell.length_b   1.000
_cell.length_c   1.000
_cell.angle_alpha   90.00
_cell.angle_beta   90.00
_cell.angle_gamma   90.00
#
_symmetry.space_group_name_H-M   'P 1'
#
loop_
_entity.id
_entity.type
_entity.pdbx_description
1 polymer ?
#
loop_
_entity_poly.entity_id
_entity_poly.type
_entity_poly.pdbx_seq_one_letter_code
_entity_poly.pdbx_strand_id
1 'polypeptide(L)'
;MMRMRSLTMTSLEIPFRQVFTHASATRAKTEAVLVRAESARGLVGMGEGCPRQYVTGETVASAQEFFRSHRAEWMTCSSMDDLQTWGAAHADLIDRNPAAWCHQSHDGLLVHYTAAPGHVVTSHHTIEVDFQSGESLEVLGRTYTLKEFHFHEPSEHQLNGRTYPMEAHLVHRDETGHLVVLAVLMDLGNESASLSAVWDRIPSEKQDEVRDLLINPQDLLPKDLHHYAYDGSLTTPPCTEGVHWIVLKEPTSITSAHIERFVSLIGHNARPVQSLNEREIDEE
;
A
#
# COMPACT_ATOMS: atom_id res chain seq x y z
N MET A 1 -18.05 -3.78 -12.67
CA MET A 1 -17.62 -4.98 -13.42
C MET A 1 -16.55 -4.58 -14.42
N MET A 2 -15.32 -5.04 -14.19
CA MET A 2 -14.15 -4.69 -14.99
C MET A 2 -14.08 -5.65 -16.18
N ARG A 3 -14.78 -5.31 -17.27
CA ARG A 3 -14.78 -6.15 -18.48
C ARG A 3 -13.66 -5.70 -19.42
N MET A 4 -12.78 -6.62 -19.81
CA MET A 4 -11.73 -6.31 -20.80
C MET A 4 -12.33 -6.16 -22.20
N ARG A 5 -11.95 -5.09 -22.89
CA ARG A 5 -12.26 -4.82 -24.29
C ARG A 5 -11.19 -5.43 -25.20
N SER A 6 -9.92 -5.30 -24.83
CA SER A 6 -8.83 -5.87 -25.61
C SER A 6 -7.62 -6.20 -24.74
N LEU A 7 -6.96 -7.29 -25.06
CA LEU A 7 -5.65 -7.66 -24.55
C LEU A 7 -4.72 -7.89 -25.74
N THR A 8 -3.57 -7.24 -25.80
CA THR A 8 -2.62 -7.34 -26.91
C THR A 8 -1.21 -7.50 -26.38
N MET A 9 -0.37 -8.27 -27.07
CA MET A 9 1.04 -8.40 -26.72
C MET A 9 1.92 -8.04 -27.91
N THR A 10 2.98 -7.26 -27.65
CA THR A 10 3.95 -6.80 -28.65
C THR A 10 5.36 -7.14 -28.17
N SER A 11 6.24 -7.56 -29.08
CA SER A 11 7.66 -7.74 -28.76
C SER A 11 8.41 -6.42 -28.86
N LEU A 12 9.27 -6.15 -27.89
CA LEU A 12 10.19 -5.03 -27.89
C LEU A 12 11.62 -5.55 -27.98
N GLU A 13 12.38 -5.03 -28.94
CA GLU A 13 13.81 -5.28 -29.07
C GLU A 13 14.55 -3.96 -28.84
N ILE A 14 15.44 -3.92 -27.85
CA ILE A 14 16.25 -2.74 -27.54
C ILE A 14 17.72 -3.10 -27.76
N PRO A 15 18.39 -2.50 -28.76
CA PRO A 15 19.82 -2.72 -28.97
C PRO A 15 20.64 -2.08 -27.85
N PHE A 16 21.71 -2.76 -27.43
CA PHE A 16 22.65 -2.22 -26.45
C PHE A 16 23.59 -1.20 -27.08
N ARG A 17 23.98 -0.18 -26.30
CA ARG A 17 25.02 0.78 -26.71
C ARG A 17 26.38 0.13 -26.88
N GLN A 18 26.65 -0.95 -26.14
CA GLN A 18 27.87 -1.73 -26.21
C GLN A 18 27.50 -3.21 -26.17
N VAL A 19 28.11 -4.00 -27.06
CA VAL A 19 27.96 -5.46 -27.07
C VAL A 19 28.75 -6.04 -25.92
N PHE A 20 28.11 -6.84 -25.09
CA PHE A 20 28.76 -7.54 -23.98
C PHE A 20 28.98 -9.00 -24.35
N THR A 21 30.22 -9.48 -24.23
CA THR A 21 30.59 -10.87 -24.50
C THR A 21 31.24 -11.49 -23.28
N HIS A 22 30.74 -12.65 -22.88
CA HIS A 22 31.34 -13.56 -21.89
C HIS A 22 31.66 -14.90 -22.55
N ALA A 23 32.43 -15.78 -21.91
CA ALA A 23 32.89 -17.07 -22.44
C ALA A 23 31.78 -17.98 -22.99
N SER A 24 30.52 -17.77 -22.59
CA SER A 24 29.36 -18.59 -22.94
C SER A 24 28.32 -17.88 -23.81
N ALA A 25 28.37 -16.55 -23.99
CA ALA A 25 27.34 -15.80 -24.72
C ALA A 25 27.80 -14.40 -25.16
N THR A 26 27.25 -13.92 -26.26
CA THR A 26 27.33 -12.51 -26.70
C THR A 26 25.93 -11.90 -26.68
N ARG A 27 25.79 -10.72 -26.06
CA ARG A 27 24.54 -9.97 -25.99
C ARG A 27 24.73 -8.58 -26.60
N ALA A 28 24.00 -8.32 -27.67
CA ALA A 28 23.96 -7.03 -28.35
C ALA A 28 22.60 -6.32 -28.23
N LYS A 29 21.61 -6.99 -27.63
CA LYS A 29 20.23 -6.53 -27.49
C LYS A 29 19.59 -7.13 -26.24
N THR A 30 18.53 -6.47 -25.77
CA THR A 30 17.55 -7.06 -24.87
C THR A 30 16.21 -7.18 -25.59
N GLU A 31 15.48 -8.23 -25.24
CA GLU A 31 14.17 -8.53 -25.78
C GLU A 31 13.17 -8.60 -24.61
N ALA A 32 12.00 -8.02 -24.81
CA ALA A 32 10.90 -8.03 -23.86
C ALA A 32 9.58 -8.24 -24.61
N VAL A 33 8.54 -8.65 -23.89
CA VAL A 33 7.16 -8.63 -24.36
C VAL A 33 6.38 -7.61 -23.53
N LEU A 34 5.63 -6.75 -24.22
CA LEU A 34 4.75 -5.76 -23.61
C LEU A 34 3.31 -6.20 -23.80
N VAL A 35 2.57 -6.33 -22.71
CA VAL A 35 1.14 -6.60 -22.71
C VAL A 35 0.40 -5.28 -22.47
N ARG A 36 -0.61 -5.02 -23.28
CA ARG A 36 -1.55 -3.91 -23.11
C ARG A 36 -2.95 -4.46 -22.91
N ALA A 37 -3.57 -4.09 -21.80
CA ALA A 37 -4.97 -4.37 -21.49
C ALA A 37 -5.79 -3.08 -21.60
N GLU A 38 -6.97 -3.15 -22.20
CA GLU A 38 -7.93 -2.04 -22.26
C GLU A 38 -9.28 -2.52 -21.75
N SER A 39 -9.88 -1.80 -20.81
CA SER A 39 -11.21 -2.09 -20.29
C SER A 39 -12.31 -1.51 -21.18
N ALA A 40 -13.52 -2.03 -21.05
CA ALA A 40 -14.72 -1.50 -21.71
C ALA A 40 -15.05 -0.05 -21.29
N ARG A 41 -14.47 0.43 -20.18
CA ARG A 41 -14.58 1.81 -19.69
C ARG A 41 -13.45 2.72 -20.19
N GLY A 42 -12.54 2.22 -21.01
CA GLY A 42 -11.42 2.97 -21.58
C GLY A 42 -10.18 3.07 -20.68
N LEU A 43 -10.14 2.36 -19.55
CA LEU A 43 -8.92 2.27 -18.73
C LEU A 43 -7.88 1.41 -19.44
N VAL A 44 -6.61 1.78 -19.35
CA VAL A 44 -5.49 1.08 -20.00
C VAL A 44 -4.49 0.65 -18.94
N GLY A 45 -4.12 -0.63 -18.95
CA GLY A 45 -3.05 -1.20 -18.14
C GLY A 45 -1.94 -1.75 -19.04
N MET A 46 -0.70 -1.70 -18.55
CA MET A 46 0.48 -2.22 -19.25
C MET A 46 1.22 -3.18 -18.34
N GLY A 47 1.79 -4.25 -18.90
CA GLY A 47 2.66 -5.19 -18.20
C GLY A 47 3.85 -5.55 -19.08
N GLU A 48 4.95 -5.96 -18.45
CA GLU A 48 6.18 -6.39 -19.12
C GLU A 48 6.56 -7.81 -18.70
N GLY A 49 6.98 -8.61 -19.68
CA GLY A 49 7.63 -9.89 -19.48
C GLY A 49 9.02 -9.90 -20.11
N CYS A 50 10.00 -10.49 -19.44
CA CYS A 50 11.38 -10.58 -19.94
C CYS A 50 11.78 -12.06 -20.13
N PRO A 51 11.48 -12.69 -21.28
CA PRO A 51 11.89 -14.05 -21.56
C PRO A 51 13.42 -14.19 -21.56
N ARG A 52 13.94 -15.14 -20.78
CA ARG A 52 15.38 -15.36 -20.64
C ARG A 52 15.73 -16.80 -21.01
N GLN A 53 16.05 -17.02 -22.28
CA GLN A 53 16.36 -18.36 -22.80
C GLN A 53 17.47 -19.08 -22.01
N TYR A 54 18.46 -18.34 -21.51
CA TYR A 54 19.59 -18.89 -20.75
C TYR A 54 19.30 -19.06 -19.25
N VAL A 55 18.17 -18.58 -18.74
CA VAL A 55 17.77 -18.72 -17.32
C VAL A 55 16.57 -19.66 -17.21
N THR A 56 15.48 -19.34 -17.89
CA THR A 56 14.19 -20.05 -17.79
C THR A 56 13.89 -20.89 -19.02
N GLY A 57 14.72 -20.84 -20.06
CA GLY A 57 14.45 -21.52 -21.34
C GLY A 57 13.44 -20.79 -22.23
N GLU A 58 12.80 -19.73 -21.72
CA GLU A 58 11.77 -18.99 -22.45
C GLU A 58 12.35 -18.07 -23.52
N THR A 59 11.60 -17.93 -24.60
CA THR A 59 11.87 -17.02 -25.71
C THR A 59 10.69 -16.07 -25.87
N VAL A 60 10.87 -14.96 -26.61
CA VAL A 60 9.75 -14.10 -27.03
C VAL A 60 8.65 -14.91 -27.71
N ALA A 61 9.04 -15.87 -28.56
CA ALA A 61 8.10 -16.72 -29.28
C ALA A 61 7.31 -17.65 -28.34
N SER A 62 7.95 -18.25 -27.34
CA SER A 62 7.25 -19.11 -26.36
C SER A 62 6.29 -18.29 -25.49
N ALA A 63 6.69 -17.10 -25.05
CA ALA A 63 5.80 -16.19 -24.33
C ALA A 63 4.60 -15.77 -25.19
N GLN A 64 4.82 -15.49 -26.48
CA GLN A 64 3.74 -15.20 -27.45
C GLN A 64 2.78 -16.35 -27.66
N GLU A 65 3.27 -17.59 -27.69
CA GLU A 65 2.41 -18.77 -27.78
C GLU A 65 1.58 -18.96 -26.50
N PHE A 66 2.21 -18.82 -25.33
CA PHE A 66 1.52 -18.88 -24.04
C PHE A 66 0.39 -17.84 -23.96
N PHE A 67 0.70 -16.58 -24.31
CA PHE A 67 -0.29 -15.50 -24.33
C PHE A 67 -1.43 -15.82 -25.29
N ARG A 68 -1.13 -16.27 -26.52
CA ARG A 68 -2.17 -16.63 -27.50
C ARG A 68 -3.07 -17.77 -27.03
N SER A 69 -2.50 -18.75 -26.36
CA SER A 69 -3.22 -19.94 -25.90
C SER A 69 -4.26 -19.62 -24.83
N HIS A 70 -3.96 -18.69 -23.92
CA HIS A 70 -4.80 -18.43 -22.73
C HIS A 70 -5.55 -17.09 -22.78
N ARG A 71 -5.22 -16.21 -23.74
CA ARG A 71 -5.86 -14.89 -23.90
C ARG A 71 -7.39 -14.96 -23.92
N ALA A 72 -7.97 -15.99 -24.52
CA ALA A 72 -9.42 -16.11 -24.61
C ALA A 72 -10.07 -16.27 -23.23
N GLU A 73 -9.42 -17.02 -22.32
CA GLU A 73 -9.86 -17.22 -20.94
C GLU A 73 -9.72 -15.94 -20.14
N TRP A 74 -8.58 -15.24 -20.21
CA TRP A 74 -8.40 -13.99 -19.49
C TRP A 74 -9.38 -12.90 -19.93
N MET A 75 -9.79 -12.91 -21.20
CA MET A 75 -10.81 -11.99 -21.73
C MET A 75 -12.22 -12.24 -21.16
N THR A 76 -12.49 -13.40 -20.54
CA THR A 76 -13.75 -13.67 -19.84
C THR A 76 -13.74 -13.24 -18.38
N CYS A 77 -12.56 -13.06 -17.78
CA CYS A 77 -12.42 -12.54 -16.42
C CYS A 77 -13.05 -11.15 -16.27
N SER A 78 -13.69 -10.93 -15.13
CA SER A 78 -14.50 -9.75 -14.82
C SER A 78 -14.09 -9.02 -13.53
N SER A 79 -13.20 -9.66 -12.76
CA SER A 79 -12.59 -9.20 -11.52
C SER A 79 -11.13 -9.66 -11.43
N MET A 80 -10.40 -9.14 -10.43
CA MET A 80 -9.07 -9.65 -10.09
C MET A 80 -9.14 -11.08 -9.55
N ASP A 81 -10.15 -11.40 -8.74
CA ASP A 81 -10.39 -12.75 -8.20
C ASP A 81 -10.52 -13.82 -9.30
N ASP A 82 -11.15 -13.48 -10.43
CA ASP A 82 -11.25 -14.39 -11.58
C ASP A 82 -9.86 -14.72 -12.15
N LEU A 83 -8.98 -13.72 -12.25
CA LEU A 83 -7.60 -13.88 -12.72
C LEU A 83 -6.73 -14.62 -11.69
N GLN A 84 -6.89 -14.33 -10.40
CA GLN A 84 -6.20 -15.04 -9.32
C GLN A 84 -6.62 -16.52 -9.26
N THR A 85 -7.92 -16.80 -9.40
CA THR A 85 -8.45 -18.17 -9.48
C THR A 85 -7.89 -18.91 -10.68
N TRP A 86 -7.84 -18.25 -11.84
CA TRP A 86 -7.21 -18.83 -13.02
C TRP A 86 -5.72 -19.10 -12.78
N GLY A 87 -4.99 -18.15 -12.16
CA GLY A 87 -3.58 -18.29 -11.82
C GLY A 87 -3.32 -19.48 -10.89
N ALA A 88 -4.09 -19.61 -9.81
CA ALA A 88 -3.99 -20.74 -8.89
C ALA A 88 -4.27 -22.09 -9.57
N ALA A 89 -5.25 -22.15 -10.48
CA ALA A 89 -5.57 -23.34 -11.25
C ALA A 89 -4.47 -23.73 -12.27
N HIS A 90 -3.57 -22.80 -12.62
CA HIS A 90 -2.52 -22.97 -13.63
C HIS A 90 -1.11 -22.77 -13.06
N ALA A 91 -0.92 -22.90 -11.74
CA ALA A 91 0.37 -22.65 -11.08
C ALA A 91 1.55 -23.40 -11.74
N ASP A 92 1.44 -24.72 -11.94
CA ASP A 92 2.49 -25.52 -12.59
C ASP A 92 2.81 -25.06 -14.03
N LEU A 93 1.82 -24.50 -14.72
CA LEU A 93 1.97 -24.00 -16.08
C LEU A 93 2.66 -22.62 -16.07
N ILE A 94 2.31 -21.76 -15.11
CA ILE A 94 2.91 -20.45 -14.87
C ILE A 94 4.37 -20.60 -14.44
N ASP A 95 4.68 -21.52 -13.52
CA ASP A 95 6.04 -21.77 -13.04
C ASP A 95 7.00 -22.22 -14.16
N ARG A 96 6.45 -22.84 -15.20
CA ARG A 96 7.20 -23.22 -16.42
C ARG A 96 7.30 -22.10 -17.46
N ASN A 97 6.52 -21.01 -17.30
CA ASN A 97 6.48 -19.86 -18.20
C ASN A 97 6.44 -18.51 -17.45
N PRO A 98 7.36 -18.26 -16.50
CA PRO A 98 7.28 -17.11 -15.61
C PRO A 98 7.43 -15.76 -16.34
N ALA A 99 8.09 -15.72 -17.50
CA ALA A 99 8.16 -14.48 -18.30
C ALA A 99 6.88 -14.21 -19.10
N ALA A 100 6.06 -15.22 -19.34
CA ALA A 100 4.77 -15.08 -20.03
C ALA A 100 3.62 -14.72 -19.09
N TRP A 101 3.79 -14.99 -17.79
CA TRP A 101 2.86 -14.64 -16.74
C TRP A 101 3.63 -14.13 -15.52
N CYS A 102 3.95 -12.83 -15.57
CA CYS A 102 4.36 -12.07 -14.40
C CYS A 102 3.12 -11.32 -13.91
N HIS A 103 2.41 -11.89 -12.95
CA HIS A 103 1.53 -11.08 -12.14
C HIS A 103 2.39 -10.53 -11.01
N GLN A 104 2.99 -9.36 -11.23
CA GLN A 104 2.93 -8.40 -10.15
C GLN A 104 1.48 -7.95 -10.14
N SER A 105 0.69 -8.49 -9.21
CA SER A 105 -0.27 -7.61 -8.58
C SER A 105 0.57 -6.41 -8.19
N HIS A 106 0.36 -5.26 -8.84
CA HIS A 106 0.58 -4.06 -8.07
C HIS A 106 -0.47 -4.17 -6.99
N ASP A 107 -0.08 -4.72 -5.83
CA ASP A 107 -0.80 -4.69 -4.57
C ASP A 107 -0.84 -3.25 -4.02
N GLY A 108 -0.96 -2.30 -4.96
CA GLY A 108 -0.80 -0.89 -4.71
C GLY A 108 -1.87 -0.44 -3.75
N LEU A 109 -1.42 0.30 -2.74
CA LEU A 109 -2.27 1.00 -1.81
C LEU A 109 -3.16 2.00 -2.57
N LEU A 110 -4.46 1.74 -2.62
CA LEU A 110 -5.45 2.71 -3.10
C LEU A 110 -6.18 3.28 -1.90
N VAL A 111 -6.08 4.60 -1.73
CA VAL A 111 -6.77 5.31 -0.65
C VAL A 111 -8.02 5.99 -1.20
N HIS A 112 -9.14 5.75 -0.55
CA HIS A 112 -10.44 6.32 -0.89
C HIS A 112 -10.94 7.15 0.30
N TYR A 113 -10.23 8.26 0.55
CA TYR A 113 -10.60 9.19 1.59
C TYR A 113 -11.27 10.44 1.06
N THR A 114 -12.29 10.90 1.80
CA THR A 114 -13.01 12.14 1.60
C THR A 114 -13.31 12.79 2.95
N ALA A 115 -13.82 14.03 2.89
CA ALA A 115 -14.27 14.70 4.08
C ALA A 115 -15.54 14.01 4.64
N ALA A 116 -15.45 13.45 5.84
CA ALA A 116 -16.52 12.73 6.50
C ALA A 116 -16.79 13.26 7.92
N PRO A 117 -18.01 13.08 8.45
CA PRO A 117 -18.29 13.35 9.86
C PRO A 117 -17.46 12.43 10.75
N GLY A 118 -16.64 13.03 11.61
CA GLY A 118 -15.87 12.36 12.64
C GLY A 118 -16.08 13.04 13.99
N HIS A 119 -15.65 12.35 15.05
CA HIS A 119 -15.56 12.95 16.38
C HIS A 119 -14.20 12.69 17.00
N VAL A 120 -13.67 13.71 17.67
CA VAL A 120 -12.38 13.66 18.35
C VAL A 120 -12.63 13.25 19.79
N VAL A 121 -11.90 12.24 20.27
CA VAL A 121 -11.95 11.74 21.64
C VAL A 121 -10.56 11.86 22.25
N THR A 122 -10.43 12.59 23.36
CA THR A 122 -9.17 12.63 24.12
C THR A 122 -9.22 11.57 25.20
N SER A 123 -8.76 10.35 24.88
CA SER A 123 -8.77 9.24 25.84
C SER A 123 -7.65 9.35 26.89
N HIS A 124 -7.50 8.33 27.73
CA HIS A 124 -6.34 8.21 28.61
C HIS A 124 -5.04 7.88 27.88
N HIS A 125 -5.12 7.30 26.67
CA HIS A 125 -3.99 6.68 25.98
C HIS A 125 -3.54 7.45 24.74
N THR A 126 -4.46 8.18 24.12
CA THR A 126 -4.22 8.94 22.88
C THR A 126 -5.37 9.91 22.60
N ILE A 127 -5.17 10.76 21.60
CA ILE A 127 -6.25 11.49 20.92
C ILE A 127 -6.65 10.67 19.70
N GLU A 128 -7.92 10.30 19.63
CA GLU A 128 -8.51 9.43 18.61
C GLU A 128 -9.56 10.21 17.82
N VAL A 129 -9.71 9.89 16.55
CA VAL A 129 -10.73 10.44 15.67
C VAL A 129 -11.51 9.30 15.04
N ASP A 130 -12.76 9.15 15.48
CA ASP A 130 -13.65 8.07 15.08
C ASP A 130 -14.53 8.46 13.89
N PHE A 131 -14.69 7.53 12.94
CA PHE A 131 -15.51 7.70 11.74
C PHE A 131 -16.69 6.73 11.73
N GLN A 132 -17.86 7.21 11.29
CA GLN A 132 -19.07 6.37 11.26
C GLN A 132 -19.16 5.47 10.02
N SER A 133 -18.76 5.94 8.84
CA SER A 133 -18.69 5.13 7.60
C SER A 133 -18.10 5.95 6.43
N GLY A 134 -17.73 5.25 5.35
CA GLY A 134 -17.49 5.85 4.03
C GLY A 134 -16.03 5.88 3.57
N GLU A 135 -15.10 5.82 4.51
CA GLU A 135 -13.67 5.98 4.26
C GLU A 135 -12.99 4.61 4.19
N SER A 136 -12.18 4.35 3.15
CA SER A 136 -11.55 3.05 2.97
C SER A 136 -10.20 3.10 2.27
N LEU A 137 -9.47 2.00 2.36
CA LEU A 137 -8.35 1.70 1.47
C LEU A 137 -8.54 0.33 0.81
N GLU A 138 -7.86 0.13 -0.31
CA GLU A 138 -7.71 -1.18 -0.96
C GLU A 138 -6.22 -1.55 -0.97
N VAL A 139 -5.93 -2.78 -0.53
CA VAL A 139 -4.59 -3.37 -0.51
C VAL A 139 -4.72 -4.88 -0.62
N LEU A 140 -3.79 -5.55 -1.31
CA LEU A 140 -3.85 -7.01 -1.57
C LEU A 140 -5.19 -7.47 -2.18
N GLY A 141 -5.81 -6.61 -3.00
CA GLY A 141 -7.11 -6.87 -3.64
C GLY A 141 -8.32 -6.85 -2.70
N ARG A 142 -8.17 -6.40 -1.44
CA ARG A 142 -9.24 -6.36 -0.43
C ARG A 142 -9.50 -4.93 0.02
N THR A 143 -10.76 -4.60 0.26
CA THR A 143 -11.18 -3.30 0.78
C THR A 143 -11.29 -3.32 2.30
N TYR A 144 -10.69 -2.35 2.97
CA TYR A 144 -10.73 -2.18 4.42
C TYR A 144 -11.34 -0.83 4.77
N THR A 145 -12.37 -0.82 5.61
CA THR A 145 -13.04 0.41 6.04
C THR A 145 -12.31 1.05 7.21
N LEU A 146 -11.97 2.33 7.12
CA LEU A 146 -11.41 3.13 8.21
C LEU A 146 -12.39 3.15 9.38
N LYS A 147 -11.87 2.93 10.58
CA LYS A 147 -12.63 2.98 11.83
C LYS A 147 -12.29 4.22 12.62
N GLU A 148 -10.99 4.43 12.80
CA GLU A 148 -10.45 5.54 13.54
C GLU A 148 -9.04 5.86 13.07
N PHE A 149 -8.56 7.04 13.44
CA PHE A 149 -7.14 7.25 13.54
C PHE A 149 -6.76 7.87 14.89
N HIS A 150 -5.55 7.58 15.33
CA HIS A 150 -5.01 8.11 16.57
C HIS A 150 -3.52 8.43 16.46
N PHE A 151 -2.97 9.08 17.49
CA PHE A 151 -1.60 9.60 17.47
C PHE A 151 -0.71 8.99 18.55
N HIS A 152 0.59 8.90 18.24
CA HIS A 152 1.64 8.49 19.16
C HIS A 152 2.76 9.51 19.21
N GLU A 153 3.23 9.80 20.41
CA GLU A 153 4.39 10.65 20.66
C GLU A 153 5.38 9.92 21.59
N PRO A 154 6.66 9.78 21.18
CA PRO A 154 7.17 9.99 19.81
C PRO A 154 6.63 8.92 18.83
N SER A 155 7.19 8.78 17.62
CA SER A 155 6.82 7.69 16.71
C SER A 155 7.12 6.30 17.30
N GLU A 156 6.24 5.33 17.05
CA GLU A 156 6.45 3.93 17.44
C GLU A 156 7.39 3.23 16.45
N HIS A 157 7.25 3.52 15.17
CA HIS A 157 8.17 3.07 14.14
C HIS A 157 9.43 3.93 14.08
N GLN A 158 10.52 3.33 13.60
CA GLN A 158 11.76 4.01 13.29
C GLN A 158 12.17 3.71 11.85
N LEU A 159 12.61 4.73 11.12
CA LEU A 159 13.24 4.54 9.81
C LEU A 159 14.74 4.74 9.94
N ASN A 160 15.53 3.71 9.62
CA ASN A 160 16.99 3.73 9.77
C ASN A 160 17.46 4.14 11.19
N GLY A 161 16.74 3.70 12.23
CA GLY A 161 17.00 4.05 13.62
C GLY A 161 16.60 5.48 14.02
N ARG A 162 16.01 6.26 13.11
CA ARG A 162 15.46 7.58 13.41
C ARG A 162 14.04 7.44 13.95
N THR A 163 13.83 7.90 15.18
CA THR A 163 12.51 8.20 15.73
C THR A 163 12.02 9.56 15.24
N TYR A 164 10.76 9.63 14.83
CA TYR A 164 10.08 10.85 14.41
C TYR A 164 9.33 11.50 15.59
N PRO A 165 9.12 12.82 15.55
CA PRO A 165 8.38 13.53 16.60
C PRO A 165 7.01 12.96 16.91
N MET A 166 6.26 12.48 15.92
CA MET A 166 4.92 11.92 16.11
C MET A 166 4.61 10.91 15.01
N GLU A 167 3.64 10.04 15.25
CA GLU A 167 3.10 9.10 14.27
C GLU A 167 1.59 9.01 14.38
N ALA A 168 0.88 8.97 13.25
CA ALA A 168 -0.55 8.68 13.22
C ALA A 168 -0.80 7.26 12.70
N HIS A 169 -1.73 6.56 13.33
CA HIS A 169 -2.22 5.24 12.91
C HIS A 169 -3.64 5.38 12.41
N LEU A 170 -3.88 5.06 11.14
CA LEU A 170 -5.21 4.97 10.56
C LEU A 170 -5.61 3.50 10.52
N VAL A 171 -6.58 3.11 11.35
CA VAL A 171 -6.95 1.71 11.56
C VAL A 171 -8.16 1.33 10.70
N HIS A 172 -7.97 0.30 9.90
CA HIS A 172 -8.97 -0.20 8.97
C HIS A 172 -9.35 -1.63 9.29
N ARG A 173 -10.59 -2.01 8.94
CA ARG A 173 -11.09 -3.36 9.13
C ARG A 173 -11.93 -3.81 7.95
N ASP A 174 -11.74 -5.05 7.51
CA ASP A 174 -12.62 -5.70 6.54
C ASP A 174 -13.88 -6.32 7.19
N GLU A 175 -14.79 -6.85 6.38
CA GLU A 175 -16.04 -7.47 6.88
C GLU A 175 -15.80 -8.74 7.72
N THR A 176 -14.63 -9.37 7.56
CA THR A 176 -14.23 -10.59 8.26
C THR A 176 -13.44 -10.32 9.55
N GLY A 177 -13.10 -9.05 9.82
CA GLY A 177 -12.39 -8.63 11.01
C GLY A 177 -10.87 -8.50 10.87
N HIS A 178 -10.29 -8.72 9.68
CA HIS A 178 -8.86 -8.48 9.47
C HIS A 178 -8.55 -6.99 9.53
N LEU A 179 -7.37 -6.67 10.07
CA LEU A 179 -6.94 -5.30 10.31
C LEU A 179 -5.80 -4.92 9.36
N VAL A 180 -5.91 -3.70 8.83
CA VAL A 180 -4.81 -2.98 8.18
C VAL A 180 -4.58 -1.68 8.93
N VAL A 181 -3.34 -1.36 9.26
CA VAL A 181 -2.98 -0.06 9.84
C VAL A 181 -2.07 0.68 8.89
N LEU A 182 -2.53 1.85 8.44
CA LEU A 182 -1.73 2.79 7.68
C LEU A 182 -1.07 3.77 8.66
N ALA A 183 0.26 3.70 8.77
CA ALA A 183 1.06 4.55 9.62
C ALA A 183 1.65 5.72 8.85
N VAL A 184 1.51 6.91 9.41
CA VAL A 184 2.05 8.15 8.87
C VAL A 184 3.00 8.76 9.88
N LEU A 185 4.29 8.80 9.54
CA LEU A 185 5.29 9.49 10.32
C LEU A 185 5.11 11.00 10.18
N MET A 186 5.33 11.75 11.27
CA MET A 186 5.19 13.20 11.29
C MET A 186 6.48 13.86 11.76
N ASP A 187 6.98 14.82 10.99
CA ASP A 187 8.21 15.57 11.25
C ASP A 187 7.93 17.06 11.45
N LEU A 188 8.85 17.76 12.13
CA LEU A 188 8.68 19.19 12.39
C LEU A 188 8.64 19.98 11.08
N GLY A 189 7.55 20.73 10.87
CA GLY A 189 7.36 21.51 9.66
C GLY A 189 6.11 22.37 9.69
N ASN A 190 5.74 22.90 8.52
CA ASN A 190 4.49 23.62 8.35
C ASN A 190 3.39 22.62 7.99
N GLU A 191 2.45 22.40 8.90
CA GLU A 191 1.31 21.52 8.65
C GLU A 191 0.30 22.12 7.66
N SER A 192 -0.59 21.27 7.13
CA SER A 192 -1.69 21.72 6.30
C SER A 192 -2.73 22.47 7.14
N ALA A 193 -3.43 23.44 6.54
CA ALA A 193 -4.49 24.18 7.23
C ALA A 193 -5.60 23.25 7.76
N SER A 194 -5.87 22.15 7.05
CA SER A 194 -6.84 21.14 7.49
C SER A 194 -6.38 20.38 8.72
N LEU A 195 -5.10 19.95 8.76
CA LEU A 195 -4.54 19.24 9.91
C LEU A 195 -4.53 20.16 11.13
N SER A 196 -4.11 21.42 10.98
CA SER A 196 -4.21 22.44 12.03
C SER A 196 -5.65 22.56 12.55
N ALA A 197 -6.64 22.59 11.67
CA ALA A 197 -8.05 22.71 12.08
C ALA A 197 -8.56 21.50 12.88
N VAL A 198 -7.96 20.31 12.74
CA VAL A 198 -8.25 19.16 13.62
C VAL A 198 -7.63 19.41 15.00
N TRP A 199 -6.34 19.76 15.04
CA TRP A 199 -5.61 20.02 16.28
C TRP A 199 -6.20 21.17 17.10
N ASP A 200 -6.64 22.24 16.45
CA ASP A 200 -7.29 23.39 17.08
C ASP A 200 -8.60 23.03 17.79
N ARG A 201 -9.26 21.95 17.34
CA ARG A 201 -10.53 21.45 17.87
C ARG A 201 -10.40 20.35 18.90
N ILE A 202 -9.18 19.85 19.14
CA ILE A 202 -8.96 18.93 20.26
C ILE A 202 -9.38 19.65 21.54
N PRO A 203 -10.07 18.97 22.48
CA PRO A 203 -10.36 19.53 23.79
C PRO A 203 -9.13 20.04 24.55
N SER A 204 -9.38 20.85 25.58
CA SER A 204 -8.31 21.32 26.49
C SER A 204 -8.11 20.40 27.68
N GLU A 205 -9.00 19.43 27.88
CA GLU A 205 -9.00 18.51 29.02
C GLU A 205 -8.98 17.05 28.54
N LYS A 206 -8.35 16.17 29.35
CA LYS A 206 -8.44 14.72 29.15
C LYS A 206 -9.89 14.26 29.33
N GLN A 207 -10.28 13.22 28.62
CA GLN A 207 -11.61 12.58 28.68
C GLN A 207 -12.77 13.44 28.17
N ASP A 208 -12.47 14.36 27.24
CA ASP A 208 -13.49 15.16 26.56
C ASP A 208 -13.58 14.78 25.07
N GLU A 209 -14.70 15.12 24.45
CA GLU A 209 -15.02 14.78 23.07
C GLU A 209 -15.59 15.96 22.28
N VAL A 210 -15.26 16.04 20.99
CA VAL A 210 -15.85 17.01 20.06
C VAL A 210 -16.47 16.26 18.89
N ARG A 211 -17.79 16.42 18.73
CA ARG A 211 -18.59 15.73 17.71
C ARG A 211 -18.86 16.61 16.49
N ASP A 212 -19.39 15.99 15.44
CA ASP A 212 -19.89 16.63 14.23
C ASP A 212 -18.83 17.46 13.47
N LEU A 213 -17.58 17.01 13.53
CA LEU A 213 -16.49 17.61 12.78
C LEU A 213 -16.42 17.01 11.39
N LEU A 214 -16.32 17.86 10.37
CA LEU A 214 -15.99 17.41 9.04
C LEU A 214 -14.46 17.28 8.94
N ILE A 215 -13.97 16.04 8.87
CA ILE A 215 -12.55 15.70 8.87
C ILE A 215 -12.25 14.90 7.60
N ASN A 216 -11.18 15.25 6.92
CA ASN A 216 -10.71 14.52 5.75
C ASN A 216 -9.41 13.78 6.11
N PRO A 217 -9.43 12.45 6.27
CA PRO A 217 -8.24 11.67 6.62
C PRO A 217 -7.11 11.80 5.58
N GLN A 218 -7.45 12.15 4.33
CA GLN A 218 -6.46 12.42 3.28
C GLN A 218 -5.49 13.55 3.66
N ASP A 219 -5.90 14.48 4.52
CA ASP A 219 -5.09 15.62 4.93
C ASP A 219 -3.94 15.23 5.87
N LEU A 220 -3.96 14.00 6.40
CA LEU A 220 -2.84 13.40 7.13
C LEU A 220 -1.79 12.83 6.18
N LEU A 221 -2.18 12.44 4.97
CA LEU A 221 -1.30 11.67 4.09
C LEU A 221 -0.33 12.58 3.31
N PRO A 222 0.92 12.13 3.12
CA PRO A 222 1.82 12.72 2.14
C PRO A 222 1.28 12.53 0.71
N LYS A 223 1.92 13.20 -0.26
CA LYS A 223 1.55 13.02 -1.68
C LYS A 223 2.08 11.71 -2.23
N ASP A 224 3.28 11.32 -1.80
CA ASP A 224 3.89 10.05 -2.15
C ASP A 224 3.46 8.97 -1.15
N LEU A 225 2.85 7.90 -1.65
CA LEU A 225 2.36 6.78 -0.85
C LEU A 225 3.29 5.56 -0.90
N HIS A 226 4.52 5.71 -1.40
CA HIS A 226 5.54 4.68 -1.27
C HIS A 226 5.76 4.31 0.20
N HIS A 227 5.84 3.02 0.48
CA HIS A 227 5.70 2.51 1.84
C HIS A 227 6.50 1.24 2.10
N TYR A 228 6.62 0.92 3.38
CA TYR A 228 7.01 -0.39 3.85
C TYR A 228 5.76 -1.18 4.25
N ALA A 229 5.74 -2.48 3.97
CA ALA A 229 4.65 -3.36 4.39
C ALA A 229 5.18 -4.57 5.19
N TYR A 230 4.47 -4.98 6.24
CA TYR A 230 4.80 -6.18 7.02
C TYR A 230 3.60 -6.65 7.87
N ASP A 231 3.58 -7.93 8.22
CA ASP A 231 2.60 -8.46 9.18
C ASP A 231 3.10 -8.35 10.63
N GLY A 232 2.24 -7.82 11.49
CA GLY A 232 2.56 -7.51 12.88
C GLY A 232 1.36 -7.64 13.82
N SER A 233 1.34 -6.78 14.84
CA SER A 233 0.32 -6.76 15.88
C SER A 233 -0.21 -5.35 16.12
N LEU A 234 -1.26 -5.24 16.92
CA LEU A 234 -1.59 -3.98 17.60
C LEU A 234 -0.43 -3.57 18.51
N THR A 235 -0.23 -2.26 18.68
CA THR A 235 0.82 -1.71 19.56
C THR A 235 0.35 -1.47 20.99
N THR A 236 -0.96 -1.57 21.24
CA THR A 236 -1.58 -1.49 22.57
C THR A 236 -2.13 -2.86 23.01
N PRO A 237 -2.18 -3.16 24.33
CA PRO A 237 -2.78 -4.38 24.85
C PRO A 237 -4.20 -4.60 24.31
N PRO A 238 -4.56 -5.83 23.87
CA PRO A 238 -3.85 -7.08 24.11
C PRO A 238 -2.75 -7.44 23.10
N CYS A 239 -2.28 -6.51 22.27
CA CYS A 239 -1.22 -6.72 21.28
C CYS A 239 -1.54 -7.85 20.29
N THR A 240 -2.80 -7.94 19.87
CA THR A 240 -3.28 -8.97 18.94
C THR A 240 -2.47 -8.95 17.64
N GLU A 241 -1.93 -10.10 17.25
CA GLU A 241 -1.21 -10.32 15.98
C GLU A 241 -2.19 -10.47 14.79
N GLY A 242 -1.66 -10.53 13.57
CA GLY A 242 -2.46 -10.62 12.34
C GLY A 242 -2.92 -9.26 11.82
N VAL A 243 -2.16 -8.21 12.14
CA VAL A 243 -2.36 -6.85 11.62
C VAL A 243 -1.40 -6.62 10.47
N HIS A 244 -1.93 -6.27 9.30
CA HIS A 244 -1.10 -5.89 8.17
C HIS A 244 -0.73 -4.40 8.28
N TRP A 245 0.55 -4.11 8.41
CA TRP A 245 1.07 -2.75 8.58
C TRP A 245 1.53 -2.18 7.25
N ILE A 246 1.21 -0.91 7.03
CA ILE A 246 1.64 -0.10 5.89
C ILE A 246 2.24 1.17 6.47
N VAL A 247 3.56 1.37 6.35
CA VAL A 247 4.27 2.53 6.91
C VAL A 247 4.77 3.43 5.79
N LEU A 248 4.15 4.61 5.65
CA LEU A 248 4.53 5.55 4.59
C LEU A 248 5.95 6.08 4.78
N LYS A 249 6.70 6.16 3.68
CA LYS A 249 8.10 6.60 3.69
C LYS A 249 8.23 8.12 3.80
N GLU A 250 7.35 8.86 3.13
CA GLU A 250 7.33 10.32 3.19
C GLU A 250 6.58 10.76 4.47
N PRO A 251 7.21 11.54 5.36
CA PRO A 251 6.52 12.05 6.54
C PRO A 251 5.65 13.27 6.21
N THR A 252 4.57 13.44 6.96
CA THR A 252 3.77 14.67 6.96
C THR A 252 4.33 15.68 7.97
N SER A 253 4.06 16.97 7.78
CA SER A 253 4.53 18.03 8.68
C SER A 253 3.60 18.23 9.89
N ILE A 254 4.18 18.46 11.06
CA ILE A 254 3.50 18.86 12.29
C ILE A 254 4.24 20.01 13.00
N THR A 255 3.52 20.87 13.72
CA THR A 255 4.12 21.98 14.47
C THR A 255 4.56 21.54 15.87
N SER A 256 5.58 22.21 16.42
CA SER A 256 6.01 21.97 17.82
C SER A 256 4.90 22.27 18.83
N ALA A 257 4.05 23.26 18.55
CA ALA A 257 2.93 23.61 19.42
C ALA A 257 1.91 22.48 19.54
N HIS A 258 1.62 21.76 18.44
CA HIS A 258 0.71 20.61 18.47
C HIS A 258 1.33 19.40 19.17
N ILE A 259 2.63 19.16 19.01
CA ILE A 259 3.34 18.12 19.79
C ILE A 259 3.30 18.45 21.28
N GLU A 260 3.66 19.68 21.67
CA GLU A 260 3.64 20.11 23.07
C GLU A 260 2.24 20.00 23.68
N ARG A 261 1.21 20.36 22.90
CA ARG A 261 -0.19 20.19 23.31
C ARG A 261 -0.53 18.72 23.53
N PHE A 262 -0.18 17.83 22.60
CA PHE A 262 -0.38 16.38 22.75
C PHE A 262 0.33 15.85 24.00
N VAL A 263 1.60 16.17 24.20
CA VAL A 263 2.39 15.72 25.36
C VAL A 263 1.81 16.23 26.67
N SER A 264 1.31 17.48 26.71
CA SER A 264 0.64 18.02 27.90
C SER A 264 -0.66 17.28 28.23
N LEU A 265 -1.37 16.82 27.19
CA LEU A 265 -2.67 16.18 27.31
C LEU A 265 -2.61 14.68 27.43
N ILE A 266 -1.58 13.98 26.96
CA ILE A 266 -1.53 12.51 26.94
C ILE A 266 -0.28 12.02 27.66
N GLY A 267 0.87 12.65 27.37
CA GLY A 267 2.21 12.19 27.73
C GLY A 267 2.80 11.32 26.62
N HIS A 268 4.00 10.79 26.87
CA HIS A 268 4.65 9.84 25.96
C HIS A 268 3.88 8.50 25.97
N ASN A 269 3.38 8.08 24.82
CA ASN A 269 2.54 6.88 24.71
C ASN A 269 3.09 5.81 23.75
N ALA A 270 4.23 6.07 23.11
CA ALA A 270 4.85 5.14 22.17
C ALA A 270 5.35 3.85 22.85
N ARG A 271 4.95 2.69 22.33
CA ARG A 271 5.56 1.40 22.65
C ARG A 271 6.97 1.34 22.07
N PRO A 272 7.96 0.78 22.80
CA PRO A 272 9.29 0.55 22.24
C PRO A 272 9.27 -0.39 21.03
N VAL A 273 10.20 -0.18 20.10
CA VAL A 273 10.44 -1.09 18.96
C VAL A 273 10.65 -2.53 19.43
N GLN A 274 10.15 -3.49 18.65
CA GLN A 274 10.22 -4.92 18.94
C GLN A 274 11.14 -5.63 17.95
N SER A 275 11.66 -6.80 18.31
CA SER A 275 12.50 -7.61 17.43
C SER A 275 11.79 -7.99 16.14
N LEU A 276 12.51 -7.93 15.01
CA LEU A 276 11.96 -8.34 13.70
C LEU A 276 11.64 -9.83 13.66
N ASN A 277 12.40 -10.65 14.39
CA ASN A 277 12.34 -12.12 14.34
C ASN A 277 12.53 -12.62 12.90
N GLU A 278 11.64 -13.49 12.41
CA GLU A 278 11.70 -14.10 11.07
C GLU A 278 10.90 -13.32 10.01
N ARG A 279 10.36 -12.14 10.36
CA ARG A 279 9.55 -11.34 9.44
C ARG A 279 10.41 -10.65 8.40
N GLU A 280 9.90 -10.58 7.18
CA GLU A 280 10.43 -9.73 6.12
C GLU A 280 9.64 -8.40 6.09
N ILE A 281 10.28 -7.35 5.56
CA ILE A 281 9.65 -6.05 5.33
C ILE A 281 9.74 -5.80 3.84
N ASP A 282 8.59 -5.66 3.20
CA ASP A 282 8.47 -5.31 1.80
C ASP A 282 8.55 -3.80 1.62
N GLU A 283 9.08 -3.35 0.48
CA GLU A 283 9.16 -1.94 0.10
C GLU A 283 8.47 -1.77 -1.26
N GLU A 284 7.41 -0.95 -1.28
CA GLU A 284 6.51 -0.75 -2.43
C GLU A 284 6.35 0.72 -2.84
#